data_AF-A0A7S4GJT5-F1
#
_entry.id   AF-A0A7S4GJT5-F1
#
_cell.length_a   1.000
_cell.length_b   1.000
_cell.length_c   1.000
_cell.angle_alpha   90.00
_cell.angle_beta   90.00
_cell.angle_gamma   90.00
#
_symmetry.space_group_name_H-M   'P 1'
#
loop_
_entity.id
_entity.type
_entity.pdbx_description
1 polymer ?
#
loop_
_entity_poly.entity_id
_entity_poly.type
_entity_poly.pdbx_seq_one_letter_code
_entity_poly.pdbx_strand_id
1 'polypeptide(L)'
;TIADGMRTKPVGALTGPVIAELLDRPVLSVSDDEIRAAMRLIMERLKVVVEPSGATSLAGAVKLLQERGVPSACPRAGPPYRVGVILCGGNLDLEPYGL
;
A
#
# COMPACT_ATOMS: atom_id res chain seq x y z
N THR A 1 4.96 12.94 4.25
CA THR A 1 4.30 11.63 4.31
C THR A 1 4.58 10.96 5.64
N ILE A 2 3.60 10.27 6.21
CA ILE A 2 3.74 9.45 7.43
C ILE A 2 4.55 8.16 7.20
N ALA A 3 4.73 7.74 5.94
CA ALA A 3 5.59 6.63 5.55
C ALA A 3 7.07 7.06 5.54
N ASP A 4 7.69 7.06 6.71
CA ASP A 4 9.08 7.44 6.93
C ASP A 4 10.09 6.58 6.15
N GLY A 5 9.88 5.25 6.09
CA GLY A 5 10.68 4.31 5.31
C GLY A 5 10.70 4.59 3.80
N MET A 6 9.75 5.39 3.29
CA MET A 6 9.73 5.84 1.89
C MET A 6 10.27 7.25 1.68
N ARG A 7 10.80 7.92 2.72
CA ARG A 7 11.38 9.27 2.60
C ARG A 7 12.80 9.29 2.01
N THR A 8 13.23 8.19 1.39
CA THR A 8 14.55 8.07 0.76
C THR A 8 14.62 8.86 -0.54
N LYS A 9 15.71 9.60 -0.73
CA LYS A 9 16.06 10.30 -1.96
C LYS A 9 17.57 10.22 -2.18
N PRO A 10 18.08 10.00 -3.40
CA PRO A 10 17.39 9.61 -4.64
C PRO A 10 17.09 8.10 -4.74
N VAL A 11 16.35 7.69 -5.79
CA VAL A 11 16.20 6.26 -6.15
C VAL A 11 17.59 5.66 -6.39
N GLY A 12 17.81 4.42 -5.95
CA GLY A 12 19.12 3.77 -6.01
C GLY A 12 19.68 3.69 -7.43
N ALA A 13 20.96 4.03 -7.60
CA ALA A 13 21.63 4.05 -8.92
C ALA A 13 21.64 2.68 -9.61
N LEU A 14 21.67 1.59 -8.83
CA LEU A 14 21.66 0.22 -9.35
C LEU A 14 20.23 -0.31 -9.57
N THR A 15 19.31 -0.03 -8.65
CA THR A 15 17.95 -0.58 -8.69
C THR A 15 17.00 0.25 -9.55
N GLY A 16 17.23 1.56 -9.67
CA GLY A 16 16.40 2.48 -10.45
C GLY A 16 16.25 2.08 -11.92
N PRO A 17 17.34 1.79 -12.66
CA PRO A 17 17.26 1.33 -14.04
C PRO A 17 16.45 0.03 -14.20
N VAL A 18 16.69 -0.95 -13.30
CA VAL A 18 15.97 -2.24 -13.31
C VAL A 18 14.48 -2.04 -13.06
N ILE A 19 14.12 -1.18 -12.10
CA ILE A 19 12.72 -0.85 -11.81
C ILE A 19 12.08 -0.15 -13.02
N ALA A 20 12.77 0.80 -13.65
CA ALA A 20 12.24 1.52 -14.81
C ALA A 20 12.01 0.61 -16.03
N GLU A 21 12.84 -0.42 -16.21
CA GLU A 21 12.70 -1.40 -17.29
C GLU A 21 11.58 -2.42 -17.03
N LEU A 22 11.43 -2.88 -15.78
CA LEU A 22 10.55 -4.01 -15.45
C LEU A 22 9.15 -3.62 -14.96
N LEU A 23 8.89 -2.34 -14.68
CA LEU A 23 7.57 -1.91 -14.23
C LEU A 23 6.55 -1.90 -15.38
N ASP A 24 5.45 -2.64 -15.20
CA ASP A 24 4.33 -2.64 -16.15
C ASP A 24 3.55 -1.31 -16.19
N ARG A 25 3.71 -0.46 -15.16
CA ARG A 25 2.98 0.80 -15.03
C ARG A 25 3.80 1.88 -14.33
N PRO A 26 3.48 3.17 -14.55
CA PRO A 26 4.01 4.26 -13.75
C PRO A 26 3.71 4.08 -12.26
N VAL A 27 4.64 4.58 -11.43
CA VAL A 27 4.49 4.59 -9.98
C VAL A 27 3.21 5.32 -9.58
N LEU A 28 2.39 4.67 -8.75
CA LEU A 28 1.19 5.26 -8.17
C LEU A 28 1.52 5.91 -6.83
N SER A 29 1.15 7.17 -6.65
CA SER A 29 1.27 7.85 -5.36
C SER A 29 -0.01 7.71 -4.53
N VAL A 30 0.16 7.55 -3.23
CA VAL A 30 -0.91 7.50 -2.24
C VAL A 30 -0.75 8.61 -1.20
N SER A 31 -1.86 9.09 -0.65
CA SER A 31 -1.90 10.09 0.41
C SER A 31 -1.68 9.47 1.79
N ASP A 32 -1.33 10.30 2.77
CA ASP A 32 -1.19 9.85 4.16
C ASP A 32 -2.52 9.32 4.73
N ASP A 33 -3.67 9.83 4.28
CA ASP A 33 -4.98 9.34 4.70
C ASP A 33 -5.32 7.99 4.06
N GLU A 34 -4.94 7.77 2.80
CA GLU A 34 -5.04 6.45 2.14
C GLU A 34 -4.16 5.41 2.86
N ILE A 35 -2.96 5.81 3.30
CA ILE A 35 -2.07 4.96 4.11
C ILE A 35 -2.73 4.61 5.45
N ARG A 36 -3.27 5.59 6.19
CA ARG A 36 -3.98 5.33 7.47
C ARG A 36 -5.18 4.40 7.30
N ALA A 37 -5.97 4.59 6.23
CA ALA A 37 -7.10 3.73 5.92
C ALA A 37 -6.64 2.28 5.65
N ALA A 38 -5.54 2.09 4.93
CA ALA A 38 -4.95 0.78 4.69
C ALA A 38 -4.42 0.13 5.98
N MET A 39 -3.71 0.88 6.84
CA MET A 39 -3.25 0.39 8.15
C MET A 39 -4.42 -0.13 9.00
N ARG A 40 -5.50 0.66 9.08
CA ARG A 40 -6.72 0.29 9.80
C ARG A 40 -7.34 -0.97 9.22
N LEU A 41 -7.48 -1.06 7.90
CA LEU A 41 -8.07 -2.23 7.25
C LEU A 41 -7.26 -3.51 7.50
N ILE A 42 -5.93 -3.43 7.43
CA ILE A 42 -5.02 -4.54 7.74
C ILE A 42 -5.22 -4.99 9.19
N MET A 43 -5.20 -4.06 10.14
CA MET A 43 -5.41 -4.38 11.55
C MET A 43 -6.79 -4.99 11.79
N GLU A 44 -7.85 -4.43 11.23
CA GLU A 44 -9.21 -4.92 11.44
C GLU A 44 -9.45 -6.30 10.84
N ARG A 45 -8.90 -6.60 9.67
CA ARG A 45 -9.18 -7.83 8.89
C ARG A 45 -8.15 -8.93 9.06
N LEU A 46 -6.87 -8.57 9.12
CA LEU A 46 -5.76 -9.54 9.23
C LEU A 46 -5.26 -9.69 10.67
N LYS A 47 -5.56 -8.73 11.56
CA LYS A 47 -5.04 -8.68 12.94
C LYS A 47 -3.51 -8.61 12.99
N VAL A 48 -2.92 -7.99 11.98
CA VAL A 48 -1.46 -7.80 11.84
C VAL A 48 -1.12 -6.34 12.11
N VAL A 49 -0.09 -6.11 12.93
CA VAL A 49 0.53 -4.79 13.09
C VAL A 49 1.33 -4.46 11.83
N VAL A 50 1.10 -3.28 11.27
CA VAL A 50 1.80 -2.79 10.08
C VAL A 50 2.20 -1.34 10.30
N GLU A 51 3.41 -0.96 9.89
CA GLU A 51 3.86 0.43 9.93
C GLU A 51 3.32 1.21 8.71
N PRO A 52 3.35 2.56 8.72
CA PRO A 52 2.81 3.34 7.60
C PRO A 52 3.41 2.97 6.24
N SER A 53 4.74 2.78 6.16
CA SER A 53 5.43 2.36 4.93
C SER A 53 4.96 0.98 4.47
N GLY A 54 4.75 0.04 5.40
CA GLY A 54 4.26 -1.32 5.15
C GLY A 54 2.84 -1.39 4.60
N ALA A 55 2.01 -0.36 4.83
CA ALA A 55 0.63 -0.32 4.36
C ALA A 55 0.44 0.30 2.96
N THR A 56 1.50 0.89 2.39
CA THR A 56 1.43 1.65 1.13
C THR A 56 1.02 0.81 -0.08
N SER A 57 1.45 -0.46 -0.12
CA SER A 57 1.10 -1.41 -1.19
C SER A 57 -0.40 -1.71 -1.21
N LEU A 58 -1.04 -1.87 -0.05
CA LEU A 58 -2.49 -2.04 0.05
C LEU A 58 -3.23 -0.75 -0.30
N ALA A 59 -2.76 0.40 0.18
CA ALA A 59 -3.35 1.70 -0.19
C ALA A 59 -3.37 1.88 -1.72
N GLY A 60 -2.26 1.57 -2.39
CA GLY A 60 -2.14 1.64 -3.85
C GLY A 60 -3.04 0.62 -4.57
N ALA A 61 -3.16 -0.59 -4.04
CA ALA A 61 -4.05 -1.61 -4.59
C ALA A 61 -5.53 -1.19 -4.52
N VAL A 62 -5.98 -0.66 -3.37
CA VAL A 62 -7.36 -0.18 -3.19
C VAL A 62 -7.65 0.98 -4.15
N LYS A 63 -6.75 1.96 -4.23
CA LYS A 63 -6.87 3.09 -5.15
C LYS A 63 -6.95 2.64 -6.61
N LEU A 64 -6.09 1.70 -7.02
CA LEU A 64 -6.12 1.15 -8.38
C LEU A 64 -7.45 0.45 -8.70
N LEU A 65 -8.01 -0.30 -7.75
CA LEU A 65 -9.30 -0.96 -7.93
C LEU A 65 -10.44 0.05 -8.07
N GLN A 66 -10.40 1.13 -7.28
CA GLN A 66 -11.36 2.25 -7.38
C GLN A 66 -11.26 2.96 -8.73
N GLU A 67 -10.05 3.27 -9.20
CA GLU A 67 -9.81 3.86 -10.53
C GLU A 67 -10.32 2.98 -11.67
N ARG A 68 -10.28 1.66 -11.50
CA ARG A 68 -10.82 0.68 -12.46
C ARG A 68 -12.33 0.46 -12.33
N GLY A 69 -13.00 1.18 -11.42
CA GLY A 69 -14.43 1.03 -11.18
C GLY A 69 -14.81 -0.32 -10.58
N VAL A 70 -13.87 -1.03 -9.95
CA VAL A 70 -14.16 -2.31 -9.28
C VAL A 70 -14.92 -1.97 -7.99
N PRO A 71 -16.20 -2.38 -7.85
CA PRO A 71 -16.97 -2.02 -6.66
C PRO A 71 -16.38 -2.70 -5.43
N SER A 72 -16.36 -1.98 -4.30
CA SER A 72 -15.87 -2.45 -2.99
C SER A 72 -16.59 -3.71 -2.49
N ALA A 73 -17.76 -4.00 -3.06
CA ALA A 73 -18.54 -5.21 -2.86
C ALA A 73 -19.18 -5.63 -4.20
N CYS A 74 -18.44 -6.33 -5.05
CA CYS A 74 -19.06 -6.96 -6.23
C CYS A 74 -18.84 -8.47 -6.22
N PRO A 75 -19.82 -9.25 -5.75
CA PRO A 75 -19.78 -10.71 -5.87
C PRO A 75 -20.16 -11.23 -7.27
N ARG A 76 -20.43 -10.35 -8.26
CA ARG A 76 -21.29 -10.75 -9.41
C ARG A 76 -20.89 -10.30 -10.81
N ALA A 77 -19.70 -9.73 -11.01
CA ALA A 77 -19.22 -9.39 -12.35
C ALA A 77 -17.85 -10.04 -12.62
N GLY A 78 -17.86 -11.30 -13.07
CA GLY A 78 -16.67 -12.02 -13.51
C GLY A 78 -15.84 -12.67 -12.39
N PRO A 79 -14.77 -13.40 -12.74
CA PRO A 79 -13.84 -13.96 -11.77
C PRO A 79 -13.20 -12.82 -10.96
N PRO A 80 -13.06 -12.97 -9.62
CA PRO A 80 -12.55 -11.90 -8.78
C PRO A 80 -11.13 -11.53 -9.19
N TYR A 81 -10.84 -10.22 -9.25
CA TYR A 81 -9.46 -9.74 -9.35
C TYR A 81 -8.67 -10.32 -8.17
N ARG A 82 -7.62 -11.08 -8.48
CA ARG A 82 -6.68 -11.58 -7.47
C ARG A 82 -5.54 -10.58 -7.37
N VAL A 83 -5.43 -9.93 -6.21
CA VAL A 83 -4.39 -8.93 -5.95
C VAL A 83 -3.53 -9.41 -4.79
N GLY A 84 -2.23 -9.57 -5.03
CA GLY A 84 -1.23 -9.76 -3.97
C GLY A 84 -0.64 -8.42 -3.58
N VAL A 85 -0.44 -8.20 -2.28
CA VAL A 85 0.23 -7.02 -1.74
C VAL A 85 1.34 -7.45 -0.79
N ILE A 86 2.42 -6.66 -0.72
CA ILE A 86 3.56 -6.92 0.16
C ILE A 86 3.49 -5.97 1.36
N LEU A 87 3.39 -6.53 2.56
CA LEU A 87 3.50 -5.77 3.81
C LEU A 87 4.97 -5.77 4.23
N CYS A 88 5.71 -4.69 3.98
CA CYS A 88 7.17 -4.69 4.11
C CYS A 88 7.69 -4.46 5.54
N GLY A 89 6.85 -3.97 6.47
CA GLY A 89 7.29 -3.60 7.81
C GLY A 89 6.15 -3.44 8.81
N GLY A 90 6.48 -3.61 10.09
CA GLY A 90 5.58 -3.52 11.23
C GLY A 90 6.23 -2.83 12.44
N ASN A 91 7.30 -2.06 12.23
CA ASN A 91 8.01 -1.36 13.30
C ASN A 91 7.22 -0.11 13.68
N LEU A 92 6.18 -0.32 14.48
CA LEU A 92 5.25 0.72 14.88
C LEU A 92 5.39 0.99 16.38
N ASP A 93 5.65 2.25 16.72
CA ASP A 93 5.42 2.73 18.08
C ASP A 93 3.92 2.94 18.29
N LEU A 94 3.39 2.41 19.40
CA LEU A 94 1.98 2.41 19.75
C LEU A 94 1.58 3.64 20.59
N GLU A 95 2.54 4.29 21.27
CA GLU A 95 2.26 5.48 22.09
C GLU A 95 1.55 6.59 21.29
N PRO A 96 1.96 6.94 20.05
CA PRO A 96 1.28 7.96 19.25
C PRO A 96 -0.18 7.61 18.89
N TYR A 97 -0.57 6.34 19.02
CA TYR A 97 -1.90 5.82 18.73
C TYR A 97 -2.73 5.55 19.99
N GLY A 98 -2.19 5.85 21.18
CA GLY A 98 -2.88 5.70 22.46
C GLY A 98 -3.11 4.23 22.87
N LEU A 99 -2.19 3.35 22.47
CA LEU A 99 -2.22 1.91 22.76
C LEU A 99 -1.06 1.51 23.68
#